data_AF-A0A7S2CT19-F1
#
_entry.id   AF-A0A7S2CT19-F1
#
_cell.length_a   1.000
_cell.length_b   1.000
_cell.length_c   1.000
_cell.angle_alpha   90.00
_cell.angle_beta   90.00
_cell.angle_gamma   90.00
#
_symmetry.space_group_name_H-M   'P 1'
#
loop_
_entity.id
_entity.type
_entity.pdbx_description
1 polymer ?
#
loop_
_entity_poly.entity_id
_entity_poly.type
_entity_poly.pdbx_seq_one_letter_code
_entity_poly.pdbx_strand_id
1 'polypeptide(L)'
;PAKDAFLLCHGSFNPVHRHHVEIMIQARTRLQEAGYNVFAGILAPTNRSHMVSWKGIAAVADVHRIEALRLACREASEPEGWLYCDDRGVQYGSGYKMISKL
;
A
#
# COMPACT_ATOMS: atom_id res chain seq x y z
N PRO A 1 -8.93 -16.53 -20.77
CA PRO A 1 -8.94 -15.06 -20.51
C PRO A 1 -8.00 -14.78 -19.33
N ALA A 2 -7.31 -13.63 -19.32
CA ALA A 2 -6.51 -13.21 -18.17
C ALA A 2 -7.43 -12.98 -16.95
N LYS A 3 -6.97 -13.35 -15.75
CA LYS A 3 -7.71 -13.09 -14.51
C LYS A 3 -7.36 -11.70 -13.99
N ASP A 4 -8.36 -10.92 -13.62
CA ASP A 4 -8.14 -9.61 -13.03
C ASP A 4 -7.63 -9.73 -11.59
N ALA A 5 -6.67 -8.87 -11.24
CA ALA A 5 -6.10 -8.79 -9.91
C ALA A 5 -5.76 -7.34 -9.54
N PHE A 6 -5.79 -7.05 -8.24
CA PHE A 6 -5.17 -5.86 -7.67
C PHE A 6 -4.26 -6.26 -6.52
N LEU A 7 -3.30 -5.41 -6.20
CA LEU A 7 -2.36 -5.59 -5.11
C LEU A 7 -2.72 -4.67 -3.95
N LEU A 8 -2.72 -5.19 -2.72
CA LEU A 8 -2.85 -4.39 -1.51
C LEU A 8 -1.67 -4.68 -0.57
N CYS A 9 -0.93 -3.64 -0.20
CA CYS A 9 0.03 -3.66 0.87
C CYS A 9 -0.46 -2.75 2.00
N HIS A 10 -0.95 -3.37 3.07
CA HIS A 10 -1.36 -2.69 4.30
C HIS A 10 -0.25 -2.80 5.34
N GLY A 11 0.22 -1.68 5.87
CA GLY A 11 1.47 -1.67 6.62
C GLY A 11 1.71 -0.41 7.44
N SER A 12 2.77 -0.44 8.26
CA SER A 12 3.14 0.67 9.13
C SER A 12 3.73 1.86 8.39
N PHE A 13 4.57 1.62 7.37
CA PHE A 13 5.24 2.68 6.60
C PHE A 13 5.87 3.76 7.49
N ASN A 14 6.67 3.31 8.45
CA ASN A 14 7.18 4.12 9.56
C ASN A 14 8.72 4.07 9.64
N PRO A 15 9.45 4.84 8.80
CA PRO A 15 8.93 5.70 7.73
C PRO A 15 8.68 4.96 6.41
N VAL A 16 8.11 5.67 5.43
CA VAL A 16 8.07 5.23 4.04
C VAL A 16 9.51 5.13 3.50
N HIS A 17 9.78 4.12 2.68
CA HIS A 17 11.09 3.89 2.07
C HIS A 17 10.94 3.11 0.77
N ARG A 18 11.98 3.14 -0.07
CA ARG A 18 11.96 2.62 -1.45
C ARG A 18 11.50 1.16 -1.56
N HIS A 19 11.92 0.30 -0.62
CA HIS A 19 11.54 -1.11 -0.66
C HIS A 19 10.02 -1.35 -0.56
N HIS A 20 9.24 -0.45 0.06
CA HIS A 20 7.76 -0.59 0.09
C HIS A 20 7.13 -0.47 -1.30
N VAL A 21 7.75 0.30 -2.18
CA VAL A 21 7.32 0.45 -3.57
C VAL A 21 7.85 -0.70 -4.42
N GLU A 22 9.13 -1.06 -4.25
CA GLU A 22 9.76 -2.13 -5.03
C GLU A 22 9.03 -3.46 -4.88
N ILE A 23 8.54 -3.81 -3.68
CA ILE A 23 7.77 -5.03 -3.50
C ILE A 23 6.47 -5.04 -4.31
N MET A 24 5.84 -3.88 -4.51
CA MET A 24 4.62 -3.75 -5.30
C MET A 24 4.94 -3.92 -6.79
N ILE A 25 6.01 -3.30 -7.26
CA ILE A 25 6.48 -3.43 -8.66
C ILE A 25 6.80 -4.89 -8.96
N GLN A 26 7.59 -5.55 -8.11
CA GLN A 26 7.97 -6.95 -8.30
C GLN A 26 6.75 -7.89 -8.25
N ALA A 27 5.81 -7.64 -7.34
CA ALA A 27 4.57 -8.41 -7.29
C ALA A 27 3.71 -8.23 -8.56
N ARG A 28 3.61 -7.00 -9.08
CA ARG A 28 2.90 -6.71 -10.32
C ARG A 28 3.54 -7.45 -11.50
N THR A 29 4.85 -7.32 -11.67
CA THR A 29 5.61 -8.02 -12.71
C THR A 29 5.37 -9.53 -12.66
N ARG A 30 5.47 -10.15 -11.49
CA ARG A 30 5.28 -11.60 -11.33
C ARG A 30 3.87 -12.07 -11.64
N LEU A 31 2.86 -11.29 -11.27
CA LEU A 31 1.47 -11.60 -11.60
C LEU A 31 1.21 -11.45 -13.11
N GLN A 32 1.75 -10.42 -13.75
CA GLN A 32 1.63 -10.23 -15.19
C GLN A 32 2.32 -11.35 -15.97
N GLU A 33 3.54 -11.75 -15.56
CA GLU A 33 4.25 -12.92 -16.11
C GLU A 33 3.44 -14.22 -15.96
N ALA A 34 2.65 -14.34 -14.89
CA ALA A 34 1.76 -15.46 -14.65
C ALA A 34 0.39 -15.35 -15.39
N GLY A 35 0.20 -14.33 -16.22
CA GLY A 35 -1.02 -14.16 -17.04
C GLY A 35 -2.18 -13.45 -16.33
N TYR A 36 -1.94 -12.75 -15.22
CA TYR A 36 -2.94 -11.90 -14.58
C TYR A 36 -2.95 -10.50 -15.18
N ASN A 37 -4.14 -9.88 -15.21
CA ASN A 37 -4.30 -8.46 -15.48
C ASN A 37 -4.28 -7.68 -14.15
N VAL A 38 -3.13 -7.11 -13.80
CA VAL A 38 -2.99 -6.31 -12.57
C VAL A 38 -3.38 -4.87 -12.86
N PHE A 39 -4.61 -4.49 -12.49
CA PHE A 39 -5.17 -3.18 -12.83
C PHE A 39 -4.91 -2.10 -11.76
N ALA A 40 -4.51 -2.48 -10.55
CA ALA A 40 -4.23 -1.53 -9.47
C ALA A 40 -3.26 -2.09 -8.43
N GLY A 41 -2.51 -1.19 -7.79
CA GLY A 41 -1.71 -1.40 -6.59
C GLY A 41 -2.05 -0.35 -5.54
N ILE A 42 -2.20 -0.80 -4.30
CA ILE A 42 -2.64 0.03 -3.18
C ILE A 42 -1.64 -0.08 -2.04
N LEU A 43 -1.06 1.05 -1.63
CA LEU A 43 -0.33 1.17 -0.37
C LEU A 43 -1.24 1.85 0.65
N ALA A 44 -1.57 1.15 1.74
CA ALA A 44 -2.58 1.59 2.71
C ALA A 44 -1.99 1.63 4.13
N PRO A 45 -1.70 2.81 4.71
CA PRO A 45 -1.05 2.88 6.01
C PRO A 45 -1.99 2.46 7.14
N THR A 46 -1.51 1.68 8.12
CA THR A 46 -2.24 1.42 9.36
C THR A 46 -2.27 2.66 10.26
N ASN A 47 -3.23 2.69 11.18
CA ASN A 47 -3.36 3.73 12.20
C ASN A 47 -2.16 3.79 13.15
N ARG A 48 -1.70 4.99 13.54
CA ARG A 48 -0.66 5.17 14.56
C ARG A 48 -1.02 4.58 15.92
N SER A 49 -2.28 4.67 16.35
CA SER A 49 -2.71 4.08 17.63
C SER A 49 -2.48 2.57 17.65
N HIS A 50 -2.71 1.87 16.53
CA HIS A 50 -2.41 0.44 16.43
C HIS A 50 -0.90 0.18 16.61
N MET A 51 -0.03 1.01 16.02
CA MET A 51 1.42 0.83 16.18
C MET A 51 1.91 1.15 17.59
N VAL A 52 1.41 2.21 18.21
CA VAL A 52 1.83 2.60 19.56
C VAL A 52 1.29 1.61 20.59
N SER A 53 -0.01 1.31 20.55
CA SER A 53 -0.65 0.49 21.57
C SER A 53 -0.39 -1.01 21.41
N TRP A 54 -0.36 -1.52 20.17
CA TRP A 54 -0.19 -2.96 19.93
C TRP A 54 1.26 -3.35 19.71
N LYS A 55 2.06 -2.52 19.03
CA LYS A 55 3.46 -2.83 18.72
C LYS A 55 4.46 -2.17 19.68
N GLY A 56 4.01 -1.23 20.52
CA GLY A 56 4.89 -0.55 21.49
C GLY A 56 5.97 0.32 20.85
N ILE A 57 5.78 0.74 19.59
CA ILE A 57 6.80 1.49 18.83
C ILE A 57 6.44 2.97 18.70
N ALA A 58 7.46 3.82 18.72
CA ALA A 58 7.33 5.21 18.31
C ALA A 58 6.95 5.28 16.82
N ALA A 59 5.94 6.08 16.52
CA ALA A 59 5.33 6.14 15.19
C ALA A 59 5.16 7.58 14.73
N VAL A 60 5.66 7.84 13.52
CA VAL A 60 5.40 9.06 12.75
C VAL A 60 3.89 9.25 12.58
N ALA A 61 3.43 10.49 12.70
CA ALA A 61 2.01 10.83 12.57
C ALA A 61 1.42 10.37 11.23
N ASP A 62 0.16 9.96 11.25
CA ASP A 62 -0.56 9.40 10.09
C ASP A 62 -0.47 10.32 8.88
N VAL A 63 -0.67 11.63 9.08
CA VAL A 63 -0.59 12.65 8.03
C VAL A 63 0.76 12.65 7.30
N HIS A 64 1.87 12.49 8.01
CA HIS A 64 3.20 12.49 7.40
C HIS A 64 3.48 11.18 6.66
N ARG A 65 3.03 10.05 7.19
CA ARG A 65 3.17 8.74 6.52
C ARG A 65 2.31 8.68 5.26
N ILE A 66 1.08 9.19 5.31
CA ILE A 66 0.18 9.29 4.16
C ILE A 66 0.80 10.17 3.08
N GLU A 67 1.30 11.37 3.41
CA GLU A 67 1.85 12.26 2.39
C GLU A 67 3.15 11.71 1.80
N ALA A 68 4.03 11.13 2.62
CA ALA A 68 5.23 10.45 2.13
C ALA A 68 4.88 9.26 1.22
N LEU A 69 3.83 8.49 1.53
CA LEU A 69 3.36 7.41 0.66
C LEU A 69 2.81 7.95 -0.66
N ARG A 70 2.02 9.03 -0.63
CA ARG A 70 1.49 9.66 -1.84
C ARG A 70 2.62 10.11 -2.76
N LEU A 71 3.66 10.73 -2.22
CA LEU A 71 4.86 11.11 -2.98
C LEU A 71 5.54 9.89 -3.61
N ALA A 72 5.81 8.85 -2.81
CA ALA A 72 6.45 7.62 -3.30
C ALA A 72 5.61 6.89 -4.37
N CYS A 73 4.29 6.85 -4.20
CA CYS A 73 3.37 6.27 -5.19
C CYS A 73 3.36 7.07 -6.49
N ARG A 74 3.34 8.41 -6.43
CA ARG A 74 3.39 9.26 -7.63
C ARG A 74 4.66 9.00 -8.44
N GLU A 75 5.81 9.01 -7.77
CA GLU A 75 7.11 8.75 -8.40
C GLU A 75 7.18 7.38 -9.08
N ALA A 76 6.55 6.35 -8.48
CA ALA A 76 6.59 4.98 -8.97
C ALA A 76 5.49 4.63 -10.00
N SER A 77 4.48 5.47 -10.14
CA SER A 77 3.31 5.20 -10.96
C SER A 77 3.33 5.84 -12.33
N GLU A 78 4.25 6.77 -12.61
CA GLU A 78 4.27 7.41 -13.93
C GLU A 78 4.74 6.44 -15.02
N PRO A 79 4.08 6.44 -16.20
CA PRO A 79 2.91 7.23 -16.60
C PRO A 79 1.53 6.56 -16.32
N GLU A 80 1.50 5.33 -15.81
CA GLU A 80 0.31 4.47 -15.82
C GLU A 80 -0.68 4.67 -14.66
N GLY A 81 -0.29 5.39 -13.59
CA GLY A 81 -1.16 5.66 -12.44
C GLY A 81 -1.56 4.42 -11.64
N TRP A 82 -0.89 3.29 -11.85
CA TRP A 82 -1.35 1.97 -11.36
C TRP A 82 -1.21 1.81 -9.85
N LEU A 83 -0.24 2.48 -9.20
CA LEU A 83 0.06 2.39 -7.78
C LEU A 83 -0.32 3.69 -7.05
N TYR A 84 -1.19 3.60 -6.05
CA TYR A 84 -1.62 4.77 -5.28
C TYR A 84 -1.66 4.51 -3.79
N CYS A 85 -1.63 5.60 -3.02
CA CYS A 85 -1.85 5.57 -1.59
C CYS A 85 -3.35 5.68 -1.30
N ASP A 86 -3.89 4.76 -0.51
CA ASP A 86 -5.26 4.84 0.01
C ASP A 86 -5.23 5.17 1.50
N ASP A 87 -5.58 6.41 1.82
CA ASP A 87 -5.53 6.94 3.19
C ASP A 87 -6.57 6.30 4.12
N ARG A 88 -7.62 5.66 3.56
CA ARG A 88 -8.60 4.90 4.34
C ARG A 88 -7.95 3.73 5.09
N GLY A 89 -6.74 3.31 4.72
CA GLY A 89 -5.97 2.29 5.44
C GLY A 89 -5.89 2.52 6.95
N VAL A 90 -5.88 3.78 7.41
CA VAL A 90 -5.77 4.11 8.84
C VAL A 90 -7.06 3.83 9.62
N GLN A 91 -8.15 3.52 8.91
CA GLN A 91 -9.44 3.13 9.49
C GLN A 91 -9.52 1.62 9.72
N TYR A 92 -8.56 0.84 9.19
CA TYR A 92 -8.56 -0.61 9.23
C TYR A 92 -7.36 -1.17 9.98
N GLY A 93 -7.60 -2.14 10.86
CA GLY A 93 -6.54 -2.86 11.57
C GLY A 93 -5.81 -3.92 10.75
N SER A 94 -6.31 -4.24 9.54
CA SER A 94 -5.66 -5.19 8.63
C SER A 94 -6.12 -4.98 7.19
N GLY A 95 -5.30 -5.41 6.22
CA GLY A 95 -5.66 -5.39 4.80
C GLY A 95 -6.88 -6.23 4.47
N TYR A 96 -7.08 -7.38 5.14
CA TYR A 96 -8.29 -8.21 4.95
C TYR A 96 -9.58 -7.44 5.27
N LYS A 97 -9.61 -6.70 6.39
CA LYS A 97 -10.77 -5.86 6.75
C LYS A 97 -11.01 -4.76 5.74
N MET A 98 -9.95 -4.20 5.16
CA MET A 98 -10.06 -3.19 4.11
C MET A 98 -10.65 -3.78 2.81
N ILE A 99 -10.16 -4.94 2.37
CA ILE A 99 -10.66 -5.62 1.15
C ILE A 99 -12.16 -5.93 1.27
N SER A 100 -12.63 -6.32 2.46
CA SER A 100 -14.06 -6.61 2.69
C SER A 100 -15.00 -5.41 2.53
N LYS A 101 -14.45 -4.21 2.29
CA LYS A 101 -15.16 -2.93 2.14
C LYS A 101 -14.86 -2.23 0.81
N LEU A 102 -14.19 -2.91 -0.13
CA LEU A 102 -13.93 -2.44 -1.49
C LEU A 102 -15.11 -2.74 -2.42
#